data_AF-A0A956CNS9-F1
#
_entry.id   AF-A0A956CNS9-F1
#
_cell.length_a   1.000
_cell.length_b   1.000
_cell.length_c   1.000
_cell.angle_alpha   90.00
_cell.angle_beta   90.00
_cell.angle_gamma   90.00
#
_symmetry.space_group_name_H-M   'P 1'
#
loop_
_entity.id
_entity.type
_entity.pdbx_description
1 polymer ?
#
loop_
_entity_poly.entity_id
_entity_poly.type
_entity_poly.pdbx_seq_one_letter_code
_entity_poly.pdbx_strand_id
1 'polypeptide(L)'
;PNTLFNIAQCHEQLFRYDLAVEVYERFLREAPPDDPDRMSVENAMRTLRNLLGTIEIESNAEAEVWLGDRLIGRAPGKVLVPGGRHALELRSEGWIPARKQVDVAGQQTVHVAITLEKAEQTIQQTIEQNYAVTKVERIEDKGISPVFFIAGAAAAVGCAVAGTIFGLDAQSTSDDAKKVDARLPRDSYADDIQKSALAADIFFISAGVLAAGTVVLFFLTDWGGDEEPPASTSTVSIAPVFGPNSAGLSIGGAL
;
A
#
# COMPACT_ATOMS: atom_id res chain seq x y z
N PRO A 1 29.18 23.47 56.90
CA PRO A 1 29.58 22.06 57.17
C PRO A 1 28.40 21.16 57.55
N ASN A 2 27.74 21.36 58.70
CA ASN A 2 26.64 20.50 59.17
C ASN A 2 25.48 20.33 58.18
N THR A 3 25.18 21.38 57.40
CA THR A 3 24.15 21.31 56.34
C THR A 3 24.51 20.34 55.23
N LEU A 4 25.76 20.32 54.75
CA LEU A 4 26.22 19.40 53.71
C LEU A 4 26.21 17.95 54.20
N PHE A 5 26.64 17.72 55.45
CA PHE A 5 26.58 16.40 56.07
C PHE A 5 25.14 15.86 56.12
N ASN A 6 24.20 16.65 56.63
CA ASN A 6 22.79 16.26 56.69
C ASN A 6 22.18 16.02 55.29
N ILE A 7 22.52 16.86 54.30
CA ILE A 7 22.06 16.68 52.92
C ILE A 7 22.55 15.35 52.34
N ALA A 8 23.83 15.02 52.55
CA ALA A 8 24.40 13.76 52.08
C ALA A 8 23.74 12.55 52.74
N GLN A 9 23.49 12.61 54.06
CA GLN A 9 22.74 11.58 54.77
C GLN A 9 21.32 11.41 54.22
N CYS A 10 20.61 12.49 53.89
CA CYS A 10 19.31 12.39 53.24
C CYS A 10 19.39 11.66 51.89
N HIS A 11 20.41 11.94 51.08
CA HIS A 11 20.62 11.24 49.81
C HIS A 11 20.89 9.75 50.00
N GLU A 12 21.68 9.40 51.01
CA GLU A 12 21.95 8.01 51.39
C GLU A 12 20.66 7.26 51.79
N GLN A 13 19.83 7.86 52.64
CA GLN A 13 18.53 7.28 53.04
C GLN A 13 17.55 7.14 51.87
N LEU A 14 17.70 7.97 50.83
CA LEU A 14 16.93 7.89 49.58
C LEU A 14 17.55 6.96 48.53
N PHE A 15 18.60 6.21 48.88
CA PHE A 15 19.34 5.31 47.98
C PHE A 15 19.98 6.03 46.77
N ARG A 16 20.18 7.35 46.85
CA ARG A 16 20.81 8.18 45.83
C ARG A 16 22.30 8.31 46.12
N TYR A 17 22.99 7.18 46.10
CA TYR A 17 24.38 7.08 46.53
C TYR A 17 25.35 7.92 45.69
N ASP A 18 25.03 8.15 44.43
CA ASP A 18 25.77 9.02 43.51
C ASP A 18 25.81 10.47 44.03
N LEU A 19 24.64 11.02 44.41
CA LEU A 19 24.55 12.36 44.99
C LEU A 19 25.11 12.42 46.41
N ALA A 20 24.92 11.37 47.21
CA ALA A 20 25.49 11.32 48.55
C ALA A 20 27.02 11.45 48.49
N VAL A 21 27.68 10.73 47.58
CA VAL A 21 29.13 10.82 47.36
C VAL A 21 29.53 12.23 46.88
N GLU A 22 28.81 12.83 45.94
CA GLU A 22 29.10 14.19 45.47
C GLU A 22 29.02 15.24 46.60
N VAL A 23 27.98 15.16 47.44
CA VAL A 23 27.80 16.09 48.56
C VAL A 23 28.83 15.85 49.66
N TYR A 24 29.17 14.58 49.95
CA TYR A 24 30.25 14.25 50.87
C TYR A 24 31.63 14.74 50.37
N GLU A 25 31.92 14.64 49.06
CA GLU A 25 33.13 15.23 48.46
C GLU A 25 33.18 16.74 48.62
N ARG A 26 32.02 17.40 48.47
CA ARG A 26 31.90 18.84 48.73
C ARG A 26 32.14 19.15 50.22
N PHE A 27 31.57 18.36 51.13
CA PHE A 27 31.82 18.49 52.56
C PHE A 27 33.32 18.41 52.88
N LEU A 28 34.03 17.40 52.37
CA LEU A 28 35.47 17.21 52.64
C LEU A 28 36.36 18.32 52.07
N ARG A 29 35.89 19.02 51.02
CA ARG A 29 36.57 20.21 50.46
C ARG A 29 36.35 21.47 51.29
N GLU A 30 35.17 21.63 51.89
CA GLU A 30 34.79 22.86 52.60
C GLU A 30 35.00 22.79 54.12
N ALA A 31 34.96 21.60 54.71
CA ALA A 31 35.09 21.41 56.16
C ALA A 31 36.54 21.61 56.65
N PRO A 32 36.74 22.19 57.86
CA PRO A 32 38.05 22.25 58.50
C PRO A 32 38.70 20.86 58.65
N PRO A 33 40.05 20.77 58.68
CA PRO A 33 40.74 19.48 58.85
C PRO A 33 40.42 18.76 60.16
N ASP A 34 40.03 19.50 61.20
CA ASP A 34 39.70 19.03 62.54
C ASP A 34 38.19 18.82 62.77
N ASP A 35 37.37 18.93 61.71
CA ASP A 35 35.93 18.68 61.78
C ASP A 35 35.65 17.24 62.28
N PRO A 36 34.85 17.07 63.36
CA PRO A 36 34.63 15.76 63.98
C PRO A 36 33.95 14.76 63.04
N ASP A 37 33.19 15.22 62.04
CA ASP A 37 32.45 14.36 61.13
C ASP A 37 33.32 13.87 59.97
N ARG A 38 34.52 14.41 59.77
CA ARG A 38 35.38 14.13 58.61
C ARG A 38 35.72 12.64 58.45
N MET A 39 36.15 11.97 59.52
CA MET A 39 36.42 10.52 59.49
C MET A 39 35.17 9.69 59.19
N SER A 40 34.00 10.13 59.67
CA SER A 40 32.73 9.43 59.40
C SER A 40 32.36 9.51 57.92
N VAL A 41 32.54 10.69 57.32
CA VAL A 41 32.29 10.95 55.89
C VAL A 41 33.23 10.16 55.00
N GLU A 42 34.53 10.12 55.31
CA GLU A 42 35.51 9.34 54.55
C GLU A 42 35.17 7.84 54.55
N ASN A 43 34.76 7.30 55.70
CA ASN A 43 34.30 5.92 55.81
C ASN A 43 33.00 5.65 55.05
N ALA A 44 32.01 6.55 55.16
CA ALA A 44 30.74 6.44 54.44
C ALA A 44 30.97 6.44 52.92
N MET A 45 31.79 7.37 52.41
CA MET A 45 32.13 7.43 50.99
C MET A 45 32.79 6.15 50.47
N ARG A 46 33.70 5.54 51.25
CA ARG A 46 34.31 4.26 50.87
C ARG A 46 33.26 3.17 50.71
N THR A 47 32.31 3.09 51.63
CA THR A 47 31.21 2.12 51.57
C THR A 47 30.30 2.41 50.37
N LEU A 48 29.88 3.66 50.18
CA LEU A 48 28.97 4.04 49.10
C LEU A 48 29.57 3.83 47.71
N ARG A 49 30.86 4.13 47.52
CA ARG A 49 31.56 3.86 46.26
C ARG A 49 31.57 2.37 45.89
N ASN A 50 31.63 1.47 46.88
CA ASN A 50 31.55 0.04 46.62
C ASN A 50 30.16 -0.40 46.11
N LEU A 51 29.13 0.41 46.37
CA LEU A 51 27.76 0.19 45.93
C LEU A 51 27.44 0.87 44.59
N LEU A 52 28.34 1.71 44.06
CA LEU A 52 28.17 2.39 42.78
C LEU A 52 28.84 1.60 41.66
N GLY A 53 28.16 1.48 40.53
CA GLY A 53 28.73 1.03 39.27
C GLY A 53 28.86 2.19 38.28
N THR A 54 29.66 1.99 37.24
CA THR A 54 29.85 2.95 36.15
C THR A 54 29.17 2.43 34.89
N ILE A 55 28.39 3.27 34.22
CA ILE A 55 27.89 2.98 32.87
C ILE A 55 28.63 3.89 31.89
N GLU A 56 29.34 3.28 30.95
CA GLU A 56 29.95 3.96 29.81
C GLU A 56 28.98 3.87 28.64
N ILE A 57 28.43 5.02 28.27
CA ILE A 57 27.34 5.12 27.30
C ILE A 57 27.93 5.66 26.00
N GLU A 58 27.83 4.86 24.95
CA GLU A 58 28.11 5.29 23.59
C GLU A 58 26.81 5.74 22.92
N SER A 59 26.85 6.86 22.23
CA SER A 59 25.72 7.35 21.44
C SER A 59 26.17 7.99 20.14
N ASN A 60 25.31 7.95 19.14
CA ASN A 60 25.51 8.59 17.85
C ASN A 60 25.23 10.12 17.88
N ALA A 61 24.72 10.65 18.99
CA ALA A 61 24.46 12.07 19.18
C ALA A 61 24.72 12.49 20.63
N GLU A 62 24.96 13.79 20.84
CA GLU A 62 24.99 14.38 22.18
C GLU A 62 23.59 14.31 22.80
N ALA A 63 23.47 13.61 23.93
CA ALA A 63 22.20 13.35 24.58
C ALA A 63 22.30 13.51 26.10
N GLU A 64 21.22 13.94 26.71
CA GLU A 64 21.03 13.90 28.15
C GLU A 64 20.69 12.48 28.59
N VAL A 65 21.34 12.01 29.66
CA VAL A 65 21.10 10.68 30.24
C VAL A 65 20.22 10.83 31.46
N TRP A 66 19.02 10.27 31.39
CA TRP A 66 18.01 10.30 32.43
C TRP A 66 17.85 8.93 33.07
N LEU A 67 17.69 8.92 34.40
CA LEU A 67 17.36 7.76 35.20
C LEU A 67 16.04 8.04 35.93
N GLY A 68 14.96 7.49 35.38
CA GLY A 68 13.60 7.95 35.73
C GLY A 68 13.42 9.42 35.37
N ASP A 69 13.07 10.25 36.34
CA ASP A 69 12.86 11.70 36.17
C ASP A 69 14.09 12.55 36.50
N ARG A 70 15.26 11.93 36.68
CA ARG A 70 16.49 12.62 37.09
C ARG A 70 17.54 12.60 35.98
N LEU A 71 18.03 13.78 35.61
CA LEU A 71 19.22 13.94 34.77
C LEU A 71 20.47 13.53 35.57
N ILE A 72 21.19 12.51 35.08
CA ILE A 72 22.38 11.96 35.75
C ILE A 72 23.68 12.21 34.98
N GLY A 73 23.60 12.67 33.72
CA GLY A 73 24.77 12.99 32.92
C GLY A 73 24.46 13.21 31.44
N ARG A 74 25.49 13.07 30.61
CA ARG A 74 25.42 13.19 29.14
C ARG A 74 26.08 11.99 28.46
N ALA A 75 25.61 11.68 27.27
CA ALA A 75 26.14 10.66 26.37
C ALA A 75 26.59 11.32 25.06
N PRO A 76 27.71 10.89 24.45
CA PRO A 76 28.62 9.86 24.92
C PRO A 76 29.35 10.25 26.22
N GLY A 77 29.50 9.31 27.16
CA GLY A 77 30.08 9.64 28.47
C GLY A 77 29.95 8.55 29.52
N LYS A 78 30.41 8.87 30.74
CA LYS A 78 30.36 7.98 31.90
C LYS A 78 29.42 8.54 32.95
N VAL A 79 28.56 7.68 33.48
CA VAL A 79 27.65 8.03 34.58
C VAL A 79 27.79 7.01 35.72
N LEU A 80 27.72 7.50 36.96
CA LEU A 80 27.72 6.68 38.16
C LEU A 80 26.27 6.38 38.56
N VAL A 81 25.98 5.12 38.81
CA VAL A 81 24.65 4.67 39.25
C VAL A 81 24.77 3.68 40.41
N PRO A 82 23.79 3.61 41.32
CA PRO A 82 23.73 2.51 42.30
C PRO A 82 23.77 1.14 41.63
N GLY A 83 24.30 0.13 42.30
CA GLY A 83 24.20 -1.25 41.83
C GLY A 83 22.74 -1.69 41.77
N GLY A 84 22.33 -2.29 40.65
CA GLY A 84 20.97 -2.76 40.43
C GLY A 84 20.55 -2.68 38.97
N ARG A 85 19.25 -2.90 38.75
CA ARG A 85 18.59 -2.74 37.45
C ARG A 85 18.14 -1.31 37.27
N HIS A 86 18.56 -0.69 36.16
CA HIS A 86 18.19 0.68 35.82
C HIS A 86 17.59 0.78 34.43
N ALA A 87 16.63 1.68 34.27
CA ALA A 87 16.12 2.09 32.97
C ALA A 87 16.71 3.47 32.64
N LEU A 88 17.70 3.47 31.74
CA LEU A 88 18.28 4.70 31.20
C LEU A 88 17.42 5.21 30.05
N GLU A 89 17.24 6.51 29.98
CA GLU A 89 16.57 7.19 28.88
C GLU A 89 17.49 8.28 28.33
N LEU A 90 17.82 8.18 27.05
CA LEU A 90 18.60 9.20 26.35
C LEU A 90 17.65 10.16 25.65
N ARG A 91 17.83 11.45 25.87
CA ARG A 91 17.03 12.53 25.26
C ARG A 91 17.95 13.49 24.52
N SER A 92 17.63 13.79 23.28
CA SER A 92 18.35 14.77 22.47
C SER A 92 17.37 15.52 21.57
N GLU A 93 17.63 16.79 21.31
CA GLU A 93 16.77 17.63 20.48
C GLU A 93 16.79 17.16 19.02
N GLY A 94 15.62 16.97 18.41
CA GLY A 94 15.49 16.44 17.05
C GLY A 94 15.64 14.92 16.94
N TRP A 95 15.77 14.20 18.06
CA TRP A 95 15.84 12.75 18.13
C TRP A 95 14.68 12.16 18.92
N ILE A 96 14.32 10.92 18.63
CA ILE A 96 13.35 10.15 19.40
C ILE A 96 14.04 9.63 20.68
N PRO A 97 13.48 9.88 21.87
CA PRO A 97 14.05 9.37 23.11
C PRO A 97 14.16 7.84 23.11
N ALA A 98 15.35 7.32 23.44
CA ALA A 98 15.60 5.89 23.52
C ALA A 98 15.73 5.43 24.97
N ARG A 99 15.00 4.37 25.34
CA ARG A 99 15.07 3.77 26.68
C ARG A 99 15.75 2.41 26.63
N LYS A 100 16.71 2.17 27.53
CA LYS A 100 17.45 0.91 27.66
C LYS A 100 17.52 0.46 29.11
N GLN A 101 17.17 -0.80 29.37
CA GLN A 101 17.40 -1.43 30.66
C GLN A 101 18.84 -1.96 30.74
N VAL A 102 19.50 -1.69 31.87
CA VAL A 102 20.88 -2.08 32.13
C VAL A 102 20.97 -2.60 33.55
N ASP A 103 21.55 -3.78 33.72
CA ASP A 103 21.86 -4.36 35.02
C ASP A 103 23.34 -4.07 35.34
N VAL A 104 23.61 -3.42 36.46
CA VAL A 104 24.96 -2.97 36.86
C VAL A 104 25.24 -3.44 38.28
N ALA A 105 26.31 -4.19 38.51
CA ALA A 105 26.77 -4.49 39.87
C ALA A 105 27.61 -3.33 40.45
N GLY A 106 27.69 -3.25 41.78
CA GLY A 106 28.62 -2.33 42.44
C GLY A 106 30.07 -2.58 41.97
N GLN A 107 30.83 -1.50 41.77
CA GLN A 107 32.20 -1.47 41.22
C GLN A 107 32.35 -2.02 39.80
N GLN A 108 31.26 -2.42 39.13
CA GLN A 108 31.30 -2.86 37.75
C GLN A 108 31.29 -1.65 36.81
N THR A 109 32.01 -1.76 35.70
CA THR A 109 31.82 -0.88 34.53
C THR A 109 31.05 -1.64 33.45
N VAL A 110 29.96 -1.07 32.96
CA VAL A 110 29.13 -1.65 31.89
C VAL A 110 29.17 -0.73 30.68
N HIS A 111 29.50 -1.28 29.52
CA HIS A 111 29.46 -0.56 28.25
C HIS A 111 28.10 -0.74 27.58
N VAL A 112 27.47 0.36 27.19
CA VAL A 112 26.14 0.35 26.59
C VAL A 112 26.13 1.28 25.38
N ALA A 113 25.91 0.73 24.20
CA ALA A 113 25.72 1.50 22.98
C ALA A 113 24.22 1.74 22.74
N ILE A 114 23.84 3.01 22.58
CA ILE A 114 22.46 3.43 22.29
C ILE A 114 22.47 4.36 21.08
N THR A 115 21.92 3.86 19.99
CA THR A 115 21.68 4.64 18.77
C THR A 115 20.31 5.31 18.86
N LEU A 116 20.30 6.63 18.78
CA LEU A 116 19.09 7.45 18.66
C LEU A 116 18.62 7.51 17.20
N GLU A 117 17.32 7.55 17.00
CA GLU A 117 16.69 7.76 15.69
C GLU A 117 16.27 9.23 15.53
N LYS A 118 16.50 9.83 14.35
CA LYS A 118 16.11 11.24 14.11
C LYS A 118 14.60 11.35 13.93
N ALA A 119 13.97 12.30 14.63
CA ALA A 119 12.53 12.53 14.54
C ALA A 119 12.06 12.87 13.11
N GLU A 120 12.89 13.57 12.33
CA GLU A 120 12.59 13.92 10.94
C GLU A 120 12.59 12.71 9.99
N GLN A 121 13.45 11.71 10.25
CA GLN A 121 13.53 10.49 9.43
C GLN A 121 12.27 9.63 9.60
N THR A 122 11.71 9.56 10.81
CA THR A 122 10.43 8.88 11.07
C THR A 122 9.27 9.56 10.34
N ILE A 123 9.27 10.90 10.25
CA ILE A 123 8.26 11.64 9.48
C ILE A 123 8.42 11.37 7.98
N GLN A 124 9.63 11.41 7.43
CA GLN A 124 9.87 11.11 6.02
C GLN A 124 9.56 9.65 5.65
N GLN A 125 9.94 8.66 6.47
CA GLN A 125 9.58 7.26 6.25
C GLN A 125 8.06 7.03 6.35
N THR A 126 7.39 7.69 7.29
CA THR A 126 5.92 7.62 7.39
C THR A 126 5.27 8.30 6.19
N ILE A 127 5.83 9.39 5.66
CA ILE A 127 5.35 10.05 4.43
C ILE A 127 5.63 9.16 3.20
N GLU A 128 6.81 8.57 3.05
CA GLU A 128 7.17 7.67 1.94
C GLU A 128 6.35 6.37 1.98
N GLN A 129 6.15 5.77 3.15
CA GLN A 129 5.31 4.57 3.29
C GLN A 129 3.84 4.89 3.04
N ASN A 130 3.33 6.03 3.50
CA ASN A 130 1.97 6.47 3.16
C ASN A 130 1.84 6.93 1.69
N TYR A 131 2.91 7.39 1.05
CA TYR A 131 2.95 7.63 -0.41
C TYR A 131 3.01 6.32 -1.19
N ALA A 132 3.67 5.28 -0.67
CA ALA A 132 3.68 3.95 -1.26
C ALA A 132 2.32 3.24 -1.14
N VAL A 133 1.59 3.47 -0.03
CA VAL A 133 0.21 2.96 0.15
C VAL A 133 -0.82 3.81 -0.62
N THR A 134 -0.49 5.06 -0.96
CA THR A 134 -1.30 5.92 -1.86
C THR A 134 -0.75 5.94 -3.29
N LYS A 135 0.05 4.96 -3.69
CA LYS A 135 -0.10 4.44 -5.04
C LYS A 135 -1.37 3.59 -4.99
N VAL A 136 -2.52 4.28 -5.02
CA VAL A 136 -3.68 3.66 -5.64
C VAL A 136 -3.14 3.29 -7.01
N GLU A 137 -2.78 2.03 -7.20
CA GLU A 137 -2.89 1.43 -8.52
C GLU A 137 -4.32 1.78 -8.87
N ARG A 138 -4.48 2.89 -9.59
CA ARG A 138 -5.61 3.10 -10.45
C ARG A 138 -5.55 1.81 -11.24
N ILE A 139 -6.40 0.85 -10.86
CA ILE A 139 -6.78 -0.19 -11.77
C ILE A 139 -7.29 0.65 -12.91
N GLU A 140 -6.43 0.77 -13.90
CA GLU A 140 -6.74 1.42 -15.14
C GLU A 140 -7.85 0.52 -15.65
N ASP A 141 -9.08 0.95 -15.37
CA ASP A 141 -10.29 0.33 -15.87
C ASP A 141 -10.15 0.47 -17.38
N LYS A 142 -9.43 -0.47 -17.98
CA LYS A 142 -9.35 -0.63 -19.41
C LYS A 142 -10.78 -0.87 -19.82
N GLY A 143 -11.39 0.14 -20.44
CA GLY A 143 -12.74 0.02 -20.95
C GLY A 143 -12.82 -1.13 -21.93
N ILE A 144 -14.04 -1.46 -22.36
CA ILE A 144 -14.25 -2.61 -23.24
C ILE A 144 -13.53 -2.34 -24.57
N SER A 145 -12.73 -3.29 -25.06
CA SER A 145 -12.02 -3.16 -26.34
C SER A 145 -13.01 -2.79 -27.48
N PRO A 146 -12.65 -1.87 -28.39
CA PRO A 146 -13.48 -1.48 -29.53
C PRO A 146 -13.95 -2.64 -30.42
N VAL A 147 -13.24 -3.77 -30.42
CA VAL A 147 -13.60 -4.96 -31.21
C VAL A 147 -15.01 -5.46 -30.90
N PHE A 148 -15.44 -5.43 -29.63
CA PHE A 148 -16.78 -5.88 -29.25
C PHE A 148 -17.87 -4.98 -29.83
N PHE A 149 -17.65 -3.66 -29.85
CA PHE A 149 -18.55 -2.71 -30.48
C PHE A 149 -18.64 -2.95 -31.98
N ILE A 150 -17.50 -3.07 -32.66
CA ILE A 150 -17.44 -3.29 -34.11
C ILE A 150 -18.12 -4.61 -34.49
N ALA A 151 -17.84 -5.69 -33.75
CA ALA A 151 -18.43 -7.00 -33.98
C ALA A 151 -19.96 -6.96 -33.80
N GLY A 152 -20.44 -6.35 -32.72
CA GLY A 152 -21.88 -6.19 -32.47
C GLY A 152 -22.56 -5.36 -33.55
N ALA A 153 -21.95 -4.25 -33.97
CA ALA A 153 -22.51 -3.36 -35.00
C ALA A 153 -22.58 -4.06 -36.35
N ALA A 154 -21.53 -4.78 -36.75
CA ALA A 154 -21.50 -5.58 -37.96
C ALA A 154 -22.56 -6.69 -37.94
N ALA A 155 -22.73 -7.38 -36.82
CA ALA A 155 -23.74 -8.42 -36.66
C ALA A 155 -25.17 -7.84 -36.75
N ALA A 156 -25.43 -6.68 -36.16
CA ALA A 156 -26.73 -6.00 -36.24
C ALA A 156 -27.08 -5.64 -37.69
N VAL A 157 -26.13 -5.07 -38.43
CA VAL A 157 -26.29 -4.76 -39.87
C VAL A 157 -26.53 -6.04 -40.67
N GLY A 158 -25.76 -7.11 -40.43
CA GLY A 158 -25.94 -8.39 -41.09
C GLY A 158 -27.33 -8.99 -40.87
N CYS A 159 -27.84 -8.94 -39.64
CA CYS A 159 -29.21 -9.38 -39.33
C CYS A 159 -30.25 -8.52 -40.03
N ALA A 160 -30.10 -7.19 -40.04
CA ALA A 160 -31.03 -6.30 -40.73
C ALA A 160 -31.08 -6.60 -42.24
N VAL A 161 -29.93 -6.81 -42.88
CA VAL A 161 -29.84 -7.19 -44.31
C VAL A 161 -30.54 -8.52 -44.55
N ALA A 162 -30.25 -9.56 -43.76
CA ALA A 162 -30.92 -10.86 -43.89
C ALA A 162 -32.44 -10.74 -43.71
N GLY A 163 -32.89 -9.99 -42.71
CA GLY A 163 -34.31 -9.70 -42.47
C GLY A 163 -34.98 -9.04 -43.67
N THR A 164 -34.33 -8.07 -44.32
CA THR A 164 -34.86 -7.44 -45.54
C THR A 164 -34.94 -8.42 -46.71
N ILE A 165 -33.98 -9.33 -46.89
CA ILE A 165 -34.01 -10.33 -47.96
C ILE A 165 -35.20 -11.27 -47.78
N PHE A 166 -35.36 -11.84 -46.58
CA PHE A 166 -36.49 -12.73 -46.28
C PHE A 166 -37.83 -11.98 -46.28
N GLY A 167 -37.86 -10.72 -45.86
CA GLY A 167 -39.07 -9.89 -45.91
C GLY A 167 -39.53 -9.60 -47.34
N LEU A 168 -38.58 -9.29 -48.24
CA LEU A 168 -38.88 -9.12 -49.67
C LEU A 168 -39.34 -10.43 -50.31
N ASP A 169 -38.73 -11.57 -49.97
CA ASP A 169 -39.13 -12.90 -50.44
C ASP A 169 -40.55 -13.28 -49.97
N ALA A 170 -40.87 -13.02 -48.70
CA ALA A 170 -42.22 -13.22 -48.17
C ALA A 170 -43.24 -12.32 -48.88
N GLN A 171 -42.86 -11.06 -49.17
CA GLN A 171 -43.72 -10.11 -49.88
C GLN A 171 -43.95 -10.53 -51.34
N SER A 172 -42.90 -10.92 -52.07
CA SER A 172 -43.04 -11.37 -53.47
C SER A 172 -43.89 -12.63 -53.57
N THR A 173 -43.67 -13.61 -52.69
CA THR A 173 -44.46 -14.84 -52.65
C THR A 173 -45.91 -14.57 -52.29
N SER A 174 -46.18 -13.61 -51.39
CA SER A 174 -47.53 -13.13 -51.09
C SER A 174 -48.21 -12.51 -52.30
N ASP A 175 -47.49 -11.69 -53.08
CA ASP A 175 -48.03 -11.06 -54.28
C ASP A 175 -48.30 -12.06 -55.40
N ASP A 176 -47.47 -13.09 -55.55
CA ASP A 176 -47.74 -14.20 -56.49
C ASP A 176 -48.93 -15.04 -56.06
N ALA A 177 -49.07 -15.33 -54.76
CA ALA A 177 -50.23 -16.06 -54.23
C ALA A 177 -51.56 -15.30 -54.48
N LYS A 178 -51.55 -13.96 -54.48
CA LYS A 178 -52.73 -13.14 -54.80
C LYS A 178 -53.15 -13.23 -56.28
N LYS A 179 -52.22 -13.56 -57.19
CA LYS A 179 -52.49 -13.70 -58.63
C LYS A 179 -53.16 -15.04 -58.98
N VAL A 180 -53.10 -16.03 -58.09
CA VAL A 180 -53.71 -17.36 -58.29
C VAL A 180 -55.21 -17.32 -57.98
N ASP A 181 -56.04 -17.96 -58.82
CA ASP A 181 -57.50 -18.06 -58.66
C ASP A 181 -57.86 -18.54 -57.24
N ALA A 182 -58.80 -17.84 -56.60
CA ALA A 182 -59.24 -18.12 -55.23
C ALA A 182 -59.91 -19.49 -55.05
N ARG A 183 -60.24 -20.18 -56.14
CA ARG A 183 -60.82 -21.53 -56.13
C ARG A 183 -59.80 -22.66 -56.07
N LEU A 184 -58.50 -22.38 -56.26
CA LEU A 184 -57.44 -23.38 -56.21
C LEU A 184 -56.82 -23.48 -54.80
N PRO A 185 -56.34 -24.67 -54.37
CA PRO A 185 -55.65 -24.82 -53.09
C PRO A 185 -54.40 -23.92 -53.02
N ARG A 186 -54.23 -23.18 -51.92
CA ARG A 186 -53.11 -22.23 -51.71
C ARG A 186 -52.08 -22.72 -50.70
N ASP A 187 -52.22 -23.96 -50.26
CA ASP A 187 -51.54 -24.50 -49.08
C ASP A 187 -50.01 -24.44 -49.21
N SER A 188 -49.47 -24.64 -50.42
CA SER A 188 -48.03 -24.54 -50.68
C SER A 188 -47.47 -23.12 -50.52
N TYR A 189 -48.22 -22.08 -50.91
CA TYR A 189 -47.78 -20.69 -50.79
C TYR A 189 -47.85 -20.20 -49.33
N ALA A 190 -48.84 -20.68 -48.57
CA ALA A 190 -49.02 -20.30 -47.18
C ALA A 190 -47.82 -20.71 -46.32
N ASP A 191 -47.33 -21.94 -46.51
CA ASP A 191 -46.17 -22.46 -45.78
C ASP A 191 -44.88 -21.67 -46.10
N ASP A 192 -44.65 -21.34 -47.37
CA ASP A 192 -43.44 -20.62 -47.79
C ASP A 192 -43.45 -19.16 -47.30
N ILE A 193 -44.61 -18.49 -47.40
CA ILE A 193 -44.78 -17.13 -46.84
C ILE A 193 -44.54 -17.15 -45.33
N GLN A 194 -45.08 -18.14 -44.60
CA GLN A 194 -44.88 -18.24 -43.15
C GLN A 194 -43.42 -18.46 -42.77
N LYS A 195 -42.70 -19.33 -43.50
CA LYS A 195 -41.28 -19.59 -43.23
C LYS A 195 -40.41 -18.36 -43.49
N SER A 196 -40.58 -17.68 -44.63
CA SER A 196 -39.81 -16.48 -44.95
C SER A 196 -40.18 -15.30 -44.04
N ALA A 197 -41.46 -15.12 -43.71
CA ALA A 197 -41.89 -14.08 -42.75
C ALA A 197 -41.33 -14.34 -41.35
N LEU A 198 -41.37 -15.58 -40.86
CA LEU A 198 -40.80 -15.95 -39.57
C LEU A 198 -39.27 -15.73 -39.54
N ALA A 199 -38.57 -16.10 -40.62
CA ALA A 199 -37.14 -15.84 -40.74
C ALA A 199 -36.86 -14.33 -40.68
N ALA A 200 -37.63 -13.51 -41.41
CA ALA A 200 -37.52 -12.06 -41.37
C ALA A 200 -37.72 -11.50 -39.96
N ASP A 201 -38.76 -11.94 -39.26
CA ASP A 201 -39.07 -11.49 -37.88
C ASP A 201 -37.93 -11.83 -36.91
N ILE A 202 -37.40 -13.06 -36.97
CA ILE A 202 -36.26 -13.48 -36.14
C ILE A 202 -35.05 -12.58 -36.40
N PHE A 203 -34.74 -12.29 -37.66
CA PHE A 203 -33.61 -11.44 -38.02
C PHE A 203 -33.81 -9.99 -37.61
N PHE A 204 -35.00 -9.41 -37.76
CA PHE A 204 -35.28 -8.04 -37.31
C PHE A 204 -35.24 -7.92 -35.79
N ILE A 205 -35.79 -8.89 -35.05
CA ILE A 205 -35.69 -8.93 -33.59
C ILE A 205 -34.21 -9.01 -33.17
N SER A 206 -33.44 -9.91 -33.80
CA SER A 206 -32.01 -10.07 -33.50
C SER A 206 -31.21 -8.79 -33.79
N ALA A 207 -31.49 -8.13 -34.92
CA ALA A 207 -30.89 -6.86 -35.28
C ALA A 207 -31.18 -5.77 -34.23
N GLY A 208 -32.43 -5.68 -33.76
CA GLY A 208 -32.84 -4.73 -32.74
C GLY A 208 -32.14 -4.95 -31.39
N VAL A 209 -32.04 -6.21 -30.94
CA VAL A 209 -31.34 -6.57 -29.69
C VAL A 209 -29.85 -6.24 -29.78
N LEU A 210 -29.20 -6.62 -30.89
CA LEU A 210 -27.79 -6.32 -31.13
C LEU A 210 -27.55 -4.81 -31.21
N ALA A 211 -28.40 -4.07 -31.92
CA ALA A 211 -28.31 -2.62 -32.01
C ALA A 211 -28.41 -1.96 -30.62
N ALA A 212 -29.37 -2.36 -29.79
CA ALA A 212 -29.49 -1.85 -28.42
C ALA A 212 -28.23 -2.18 -27.58
N GLY A 213 -27.69 -3.40 -27.69
CA GLY A 213 -26.44 -3.78 -27.03
C GLY A 213 -25.24 -2.96 -27.50
N THR A 214 -25.14 -2.67 -28.80
CA THR A 214 -24.04 -1.85 -29.35
C THR A 214 -24.07 -0.41 -28.87
N VAL A 215 -25.26 0.16 -28.61
CA VAL A 215 -25.38 1.49 -27.99
C VAL A 215 -24.80 1.49 -26.59
N VAL A 216 -25.03 0.43 -25.80
CA VAL A 216 -24.40 0.29 -24.48
C VAL A 216 -22.88 0.15 -24.61
N LEU A 217 -22.41 -0.68 -25.54
CA LEU A 217 -20.98 -0.84 -25.80
C LEU A 217 -20.33 0.48 -26.22
N PHE A 218 -20.99 1.31 -27.04
CA PHE A 218 -20.46 2.60 -27.46
C PHE A 218 -20.02 3.50 -26.29
N PHE A 219 -20.78 3.48 -25.18
CA PHE A 219 -20.47 4.26 -23.97
C PHE A 219 -19.47 3.57 -23.02
N LEU A 220 -19.35 2.25 -23.08
CA LEU A 220 -18.42 1.46 -22.25
C LEU A 220 -17.08 1.18 -22.94
N THR A 221 -17.01 1.39 -24.25
CA THR A 221 -15.81 1.20 -25.05
C THR A 221 -14.83 2.32 -24.77
N ASP A 222 -13.58 1.93 -24.49
CA ASP A 222 -12.48 2.86 -24.45
C ASP A 222 -11.99 3.11 -25.88
N TRP A 223 -12.11 4.36 -26.33
CA TRP A 223 -11.69 4.80 -27.66
C TRP A 223 -10.24 5.33 -27.67
N GLY A 224 -9.55 5.29 -26.51
CA GLY A 224 -8.15 5.67 -26.34
C GLY A 224 -7.23 4.79 -27.19
N GLY A 225 -6.62 5.40 -28.20
CA GLY A 225 -5.81 4.73 -29.22
C GLY A 225 -4.41 4.30 -28.78
N ASP A 226 -4.24 3.81 -27.56
CA ASP A 226 -3.00 3.15 -27.12
C ASP A 226 -3.14 1.62 -27.22
N GLU A 227 -3.68 1.15 -28.35
CA GLU A 227 -3.35 -0.19 -28.82
C GLU A 227 -1.98 -0.07 -29.49
N GLU A 228 -0.92 -0.50 -28.79
CA GLU A 228 0.28 -1.01 -29.44
C GLU A 228 -0.20 -1.81 -30.66
N PRO A 229 0.28 -1.50 -31.89
CA PRO A 229 -0.22 -2.15 -33.08
C PRO A 229 -0.15 -3.66 -32.82
N PRO A 230 -1.26 -4.41 -33.00
CA PRO A 230 -1.25 -5.83 -32.69
C PRO A 230 -0.06 -6.43 -33.42
N ALA A 231 0.89 -6.99 -32.67
CA ALA A 231 2.06 -7.63 -33.24
C ALA A 231 1.59 -8.51 -34.38
N SER A 232 1.90 -8.09 -35.62
CA SER A 232 1.30 -8.49 -36.89
C SER A 232 0.42 -9.74 -36.76
N THR A 233 -0.85 -9.56 -36.39
CA THR A 233 -1.79 -10.67 -36.41
C THR A 233 -2.10 -10.93 -37.86
N SER A 234 -1.50 -12.01 -38.37
CA SER A 234 -1.73 -12.51 -39.72
C SER A 234 -3.23 -12.58 -39.96
N THR A 235 -3.75 -11.63 -40.74
CA THR A 235 -5.19 -11.52 -40.95
C THR A 235 -5.56 -12.52 -42.03
N VAL A 236 -6.19 -13.62 -41.62
CA VAL A 236 -6.75 -14.61 -42.55
C VAL A 236 -8.18 -14.19 -42.88
N SER A 237 -8.37 -13.66 -44.08
CA SER A 237 -9.68 -13.36 -44.65
C SER A 237 -10.20 -14.58 -45.41
N ILE A 238 -11.41 -15.04 -45.07
CA ILE A 238 -12.12 -16.07 -45.82
C ILE A 238 -13.33 -15.41 -46.50
N ALA A 239 -13.37 -15.44 -47.83
CA ALA A 239 -14.48 -14.87 -48.60
C ALA A 239 -15.15 -15.92 -49.49
N PRO A 240 -16.50 -15.95 -49.57
CA PRO A 240 -17.18 -16.83 -50.51
C PRO A 240 -16.97 -16.32 -51.95
N VAL A 241 -16.75 -17.25 -52.88
CA VAL A 241 -16.62 -16.96 -54.31
C VAL A 241 -17.68 -17.75 -55.05
N PHE A 242 -18.47 -17.06 -55.87
CA PHE A 242 -19.53 -17.65 -56.69
C PHE A 242 -19.23 -17.44 -58.17
N GLY A 243 -19.38 -18.50 -58.95
CA GLY A 243 -19.33 -18.50 -60.42
C GLY A 243 -20.56 -19.21 -61.00
N PRO A 244 -20.81 -19.09 -62.31
CA PRO A 244 -22.05 -19.58 -62.94
C PRO A 244 -22.36 -21.06 -62.68
N ASN A 245 -21.33 -21.90 -62.50
CA ASN A 245 -21.45 -23.34 -62.23
C ASN A 245 -20.63 -23.82 -61.01
N SER A 246 -20.17 -22.91 -60.13
CA SER A 246 -19.37 -23.30 -58.95
C SER A 246 -19.49 -22.31 -57.80
N ALA A 247 -19.35 -22.82 -56.58
CA ALA A 247 -19.19 -22.01 -55.37
C ALA A 247 -18.03 -22.56 -54.54
N GLY A 248 -17.27 -21.67 -53.92
CA GLY A 248 -16.12 -22.04 -53.09
C GLY A 248 -15.78 -20.96 -52.06
N LEU A 249 -14.71 -21.19 -51.31
CA LEU A 249 -14.16 -20.25 -50.33
C LEU A 249 -12.74 -19.90 -50.75
N SER A 250 -12.42 -18.62 -50.82
CA SER A 250 -11.04 -18.14 -50.94
C SER A 250 -10.49 -17.82 -49.56
N ILE A 251 -9.22 -18.16 -49.34
CA ILE A 251 -8.49 -17.83 -48.12
C ILE A 251 -7.31 -16.95 -48.54
N GLY A 252 -7.22 -15.75 -48.01
CA GLY A 252 -6.13 -14.81 -48.28
C GLY A 252 -5.70 -14.07 -47.03
N GLY A 253 -4.43 -13.72 -46.93
CA GLY A 253 -3.90 -12.95 -45.80
C GLY A 253 -2.52 -12.38 -46.10
N ALA A 254 -2.15 -11.31 -45.40
CA ALA A 254 -0.79 -10.80 -45.36
C ALA A 254 -0.08 -11.41 -44.14
N LEU A 255 1.08 -12.01 -44.37
CA LEU A 255 1.99 -12.50 -43.33
C LEU A 255 2.86 -11.35 -42.82
#